data_AF-A0A4U0WIM3-F1
#
_entry.id   AF-A0A4U0WIM3-F1
#
_cell.length_a   1.000
_cell.length_b   1.000
_cell.length_c   1.000
_cell.angle_alpha   90.00
_cell.angle_beta   90.00
_cell.angle_gamma   90.00
#
_symmetry.space_group_name_H-M   'P 1'
#
loop_
_entity.id
_entity.type
_entity.pdbx_description
1 polymer ?
#
loop_
_entity_poly.entity_id
_entity_poly.type
_entity_poly.pdbx_seq_one_letter_code
_entity_poly.pdbx_strand_id
1 'polypeptide(L)' 'MAYLSSFLVLLFCGAATAADVFAHFMVSNTYSYSRTEWKADIVAAQAIGIDGF' A
#
# COMPACT_ATOMS: atom_id res chain seq x y z
N MET A 1 14.47 33.89 10.22
CA MET A 1 13.80 33.39 11.45
C MET A 1 12.78 32.28 11.17
N ALA A 2 12.08 32.24 10.02
CA ALA A 2 11.11 31.16 9.72
C ALA A 2 11.74 29.78 9.42
N TYR A 3 12.92 29.76 8.78
CA TYR A 3 13.56 28.52 8.30
C TYR A 3 14.07 27.61 9.43
N LEU A 4 14.47 28.20 10.56
CA LEU A 4 14.96 27.49 11.73
C LEU A 4 13.85 26.66 12.41
N SER A 5 12.62 27.19 12.42
CA SER A 5 11.45 26.50 12.95
C SER A 5 11.03 25.33 12.06
N SER A 6 11.10 25.47 10.73
CA SER A 6 10.76 24.40 9.80
C SER A 6 11.73 23.21 9.89
N PHE A 7 13.01 23.47 10.15
CA PHE A 7 14.03 22.43 10.30
C PHE A 7 13.81 21.58 11.56
N LEU A 8 13.38 22.22 12.65
CA LEU A 8 13.08 21.53 13.92
C LEU A 8 11.85 20.60 13.80
N VAL A 9 10.86 20.97 12.99
CA VAL A 9 9.67 20.12 12.74
C VAL A 9 10.02 18.85 11.97
N LEU A 10 10.94 18.94 11.01
CA LEU A 10 11.40 17.77 10.25
C LEU A 10 12.24 16.81 11.12
N LEU A 11 13.00 17.34 12.09
CA LEU A 11 13.81 16.53 13.03
C LEU A 11 12.96 15.69 14.02
N PHE A 12 11.75 16.12 14.33
CA PHE A 12 10.80 15.36 15.17
C PHE A 12 9.93 14.39 14.37
N CYS A 13 10.02 14.40 13.03
CA CYS A 13 9.35 13.43 12.18
C CYS A 13 10.17 12.13 12.20
N GLY A 14 9.89 11.27 13.19
CA GLY A 14 10.50 9.94 13.27
C GLY A 14 10.27 9.13 11.99
N ALA A 15 11.18 8.21 11.68
CA ALA A 15 11.03 7.33 10.52
C ALA A 15 9.73 6.52 10.65
N ALA A 16 8.75 6.81 9.80
CA ALA A 16 7.56 5.98 9.67
C ALA A 16 7.97 4.67 8.97
N THR A 17 7.85 3.54 9.66
CA THR A 17 8.04 2.22 9.07
C THR A 17 6.70 1.73 8.53
N ALA A 18 6.56 1.60 7.22
CA ALA A 18 5.42 0.90 6.64
C ALA A 18 5.53 -0.60 6.98
N ALA A 19 4.44 -1.21 7.43
CA ALA A 19 4.37 -2.65 7.59
C ALA A 19 3.98 -3.28 6.26
N ASP A 20 4.59 -4.41 5.89
CA ASP A 20 4.16 -5.17 4.72
C ASP A 20 2.83 -5.89 5.02
N VAL A 21 1.79 -5.59 4.25
CA VAL A 21 0.44 -6.14 4.41
C VAL A 21 0.17 -7.18 3.32
N PHE A 22 -0.01 -8.44 3.75
CA PHE A 22 -0.41 -9.54 2.88
C PHE A 22 -1.83 -9.99 3.20
N ALA A 23 -2.69 -10.07 2.17
CA ALA A 23 -4.06 -10.51 2.31
C ALA A 23 -4.27 -11.88 1.66
N HIS A 24 -5.07 -12.74 2.28
CA HIS A 24 -5.43 -14.01 1.66
C HIS A 24 -6.41 -13.78 0.50
N PHE A 25 -5.99 -14.06 -0.73
CA PHE A 25 -6.83 -13.96 -1.92
C PHE A 25 -7.23 -15.34 -2.46
N MET A 26 -8.53 -15.54 -2.71
CA MET A 26 -9.06 -16.81 -3.19
C MET A 26 -9.87 -16.59 -4.47
N VAL A 27 -9.40 -17.19 -5.56
CA VAL A 27 -10.17 -17.30 -6.79
C VAL A 27 -11.05 -18.56 -6.69
N SER A 28 -12.35 -18.41 -6.90
CA SER A 28 -13.27 -19.56 -6.93
C SER A 28 -12.92 -20.50 -8.09
N ASN A 29 -13.01 -21.82 -7.87
CA ASN A 29 -12.74 -22.81 -8.92
C ASN A 29 -13.76 -22.79 -10.08
N THR A 30 -14.86 -22.07 -9.93
CA THR A 30 -15.96 -21.99 -10.88
C THR A 30 -15.80 -20.88 -11.92
N TYR A 31 -14.84 -19.98 -11.75
CA TYR A 31 -14.62 -18.85 -12.66
C TYR A 31 -13.16 -18.75 -13.05
N SER A 32 -12.88 -18.70 -14.35
CA SER A 32 -11.55 -18.37 -14.85
C SER A 32 -11.29 -16.88 -14.63
N TYR A 33 -10.28 -16.56 -13.84
CA TYR A 33 -9.84 -15.20 -13.60
C TYR A 33 -8.85 -14.79 -14.70
N SER A 34 -9.26 -13.87 -15.56
CA SER A 34 -8.45 -13.37 -16.66
C SER A 34 -7.31 -12.49 -16.16
N ARG A 35 -6.31 -12.27 -17.02
CA ARG A 35 -5.19 -11.35 -16.74
C ARG A 35 -5.66 -9.93 -16.46
N THR A 36 -6.74 -9.49 -17.10
CA THR A 36 -7.29 -8.14 -16.91
C THR A 36 -7.91 -8.00 -15.52
N GLU A 37 -8.64 -9.02 -15.07
CA GLU A 37 -9.22 -9.07 -13.72
C GLU A 37 -8.10 -9.10 -12.65
N TRP A 38 -7.06 -9.92 -12.84
CA TRP A 38 -5.85 -9.89 -11.99
C TRP A 38 -5.26 -8.49 -11.86
N LYS A 39 -5.11 -7.79 -12.99
CA LYS A 39 -4.55 -6.44 -12.99
C LYS A 39 -5.46 -5.45 -12.27
N ALA A 40 -6.78 -5.57 -12.41
CA ALA A 40 -7.74 -4.69 -11.74
C ALA A 40 -7.69 -4.86 -10.22
N ASP A 41 -7.67 -6.09 -9.73
CA ASP A 41 -7.65 -6.36 -8.29
C ASP A 41 -6.31 -5.98 -7.64
N ILE A 42 -5.19 -6.21 -8.32
CA ILE A 42 -3.88 -5.74 -7.83
C ILE A 42 -3.88 -4.21 -7.66
N VAL A 43 -4.45 -3.48 -8.62
CA VAL A 43 -4.55 -2.00 -8.54
C VAL A 43 -5.46 -1.58 -7.39
N ALA A 44 -6.60 -2.25 -7.20
CA ALA A 44 -7.52 -1.96 -6.09
C ALA A 44 -6.89 -2.25 -4.72
N ALA A 45 -6.13 -3.35 -4.61
CA ALA A 45 -5.43 -3.76 -3.40
C ALA A 45 -4.35 -2.74 -2.98
N GLN A 46 -3.54 -2.30 -3.94
CA GLN A 46 -2.53 -1.26 -3.72
C GLN A 46 -3.17 0.06 -3.28
N ALA A 47 -4.34 0.40 -3.83
CA ALA A 47 -5.06 1.62 -3.45
C ALA A 47 -5.54 1.63 -1.98
N ILE A 48 -5.63 0.46 -1.33
CA ILE A 48 -6.00 0.32 0.08
C ILE A 48 -4.85 -0.12 0.99
N GLY A 49 -3.62 -0.17 0.47
CA GLY A 49 -2.42 -0.51 1.25
C GLY A 49 -2.19 -2.00 1.47
N ILE A 50 -2.65 -2.86 0.55
CA ILE A 50 -2.22 -4.26 0.48
C ILE A 50 -1.02 -4.35 -0.45
N ASP A 51 0.08 -4.89 0.08
CA ASP A 51 1.35 -5.04 -0.63
C ASP A 51 1.46 -6.36 -1.38
N GLY A 52 0.67 -7.37 -0.97
CA GLY A 52 0.63 -8.66 -1.62
C GLY A 52 -0.60 -9.51 -1.30
N PHE A 53 -0.79 -10.52 -2.14
CA PHE A 53 -1.81 -11.56 -2.02
C PHE A 53 -1.16 -12.96 -2.02
#